data_AF-A0A958IQU6-F1
#
_entry.id   AF-A0A958IQU6-F1
#
_cell.length_a   1.000
_cell.length_b   1.000
_cell.length_c   1.000
_cell.angle_alpha   90.00
_cell.angle_beta   90.00
_cell.angle_gamma   90.00
#
_symmetry.space_group_name_H-M   'P 1'
#
loop_
_entity.id
_entity.type
_entity.pdbx_description
1 polymer ?
#
loop_
_entity_poly.entity_id
_entity_poly.type
_entity_poly.pdbx_seq_one_letter_code
_entity_poly.pdbx_strand_id
1 'polypeptide(L)'
;MNYKLLKTLLILMLLLGGGMAQEDSLQPPQVQVKEALQHYSRSLQHPNEGVVSSAIFKVVKLKMGYPGEDFTQPRAQLEMLMAEGHTPAIRLKAFVAASYLSHPEWFNWIGETEQQNADEF
;
A
#
# COMPACT_ATOMS: atom_id res chain seq x y z
N MET A 1 42.74 -29.37 -13.06
CA MET A 1 41.94 -28.68 -12.04
C MET A 1 40.94 -29.68 -11.46
N ASN A 2 41.06 -30.04 -10.18
CA ASN A 2 40.32 -31.17 -9.60
C ASN A 2 38.85 -30.82 -9.40
N TYR A 3 37.95 -31.55 -10.06
CA TYR A 3 36.49 -31.33 -9.96
C TYR A 3 35.99 -31.43 -8.51
N LYS A 4 36.70 -32.18 -7.66
CA LYS A 4 36.44 -32.28 -6.22
C LYS A 4 36.54 -30.92 -5.53
N LEU A 5 37.58 -30.14 -5.85
CA LEU A 5 37.82 -28.80 -5.27
C LEU A 5 36.74 -27.81 -5.70
N LEU A 6 36.28 -27.88 -6.95
CA LEU A 6 35.19 -27.03 -7.47
C LEU A 6 33.85 -27.34 -6.78
N LYS A 7 33.53 -28.63 -6.55
CA LYS A 7 32.30 -29.02 -5.83
C LYS A 7 32.32 -28.55 -4.38
N THR A 8 33.46 -28.65 -3.69
CA THR A 8 33.56 -28.18 -2.30
C THR A 8 33.36 -26.67 -2.20
N LEU A 9 33.92 -25.91 -3.16
CA LEU A 9 33.77 -24.44 -3.21
C LEU A 9 32.33 -24.01 -3.49
N LEU A 10 31.62 -24.74 -4.35
CA LEU A 10 30.23 -24.45 -4.71
C LEU A 10 29.26 -24.76 -3.56
N ILE A 11 29.49 -25.84 -2.82
CA ILE A 11 28.72 -26.17 -1.60
C ILE A 11 28.97 -25.13 -0.50
N LEU A 12 30.22 -24.66 -0.35
CA LEU A 12 30.57 -23.63 0.63
C LEU A 12 29.89 -22.28 0.30
N MET A 13 29.81 -21.91 -0.98
CA MET A 13 29.09 -20.70 -1.40
C MET A 13 27.57 -20.80 -1.18
N LEU A 14 26.97 -21.98 -1.35
CA LEU A 14 25.54 -22.19 -1.07
C LEU A 14 25.23 -22.11 0.43
N LEU A 15 26.13 -22.59 1.29
CA LEU A 15 25.94 -22.53 2.74
C LEU A 15 26.19 -21.13 3.33
N LEU A 16 27.06 -20.34 2.71
CA LEU A 16 27.34 -18.96 3.14
C LEU A 16 26.36 -17.93 2.55
N GLY A 17 25.62 -18.29 1.48
CA GLY A 17 24.60 -17.45 0.87
C GLY A 17 23.23 -17.45 1.58
N GLY A 18 23.04 -18.27 2.62
CA GLY A 18 21.78 -18.39 3.37
C GLY A 18 21.64 -17.42 4.55
N GLY A 19 22.36 -16.30 4.54
CA GLY A 19 22.31 -15.31 5.62
C GLY A 19 21.14 -14.35 5.44
N MET A 20 20.27 -14.31 6.46
CA MET A 20 19.19 -13.33 6.68
C MET A 20 17.92 -13.52 5.86
N ALA A 21 17.20 -14.63 6.09
CA ALA A 21 15.75 -14.52 6.12
C ALA A 21 15.39 -13.66 7.35
N GLN A 22 15.50 -12.34 7.20
CA GLN A 22 14.98 -11.40 8.18
C GLN A 22 13.46 -11.53 8.10
N GLU A 23 12.92 -12.26 9.06
CA GLU A 23 11.49 -12.33 9.35
C GLU A 23 11.12 -10.97 9.97
N ASP A 24 11.17 -9.92 9.14
CA ASP A 24 10.64 -8.61 9.48
C ASP A 24 9.17 -8.85 9.81
N SER A 25 8.81 -8.67 11.07
CA SER A 25 7.42 -8.47 11.45
C SER A 25 6.89 -7.34 10.56
N LEU A 26 6.08 -7.71 9.57
CA LEU A 26 5.66 -6.95 8.37
C LEU A 26 4.82 -5.69 8.66
N GLN A 27 4.92 -5.13 9.87
CA GLN A 27 4.25 -3.91 10.25
C GLN A 27 5.31 -2.84 10.56
N PRO A 28 5.38 -1.77 9.76
CA PRO A 28 6.20 -0.63 10.04
C PRO A 28 5.78 -0.04 11.41
N PRO A 29 6.75 0.49 12.17
CA PRO A 29 6.47 1.20 13.41
C PRO A 29 5.38 2.26 13.24
N GLN A 30 4.48 2.41 14.22
CA GLN A 30 3.39 3.40 14.19
C GLN A 30 3.85 4.83 13.85
N VAL A 31 5.07 5.20 14.29
CA VAL A 31 5.69 6.49 13.98
C VAL A 31 5.79 6.72 12.46
N GLN A 32 6.14 5.67 11.70
CA GLN A 32 6.27 5.75 10.25
C GLN A 32 4.92 5.90 9.55
N VAL A 33 3.85 5.37 10.14
CA VAL A 33 2.49 5.49 9.57
C VAL A 33 1.99 6.93 9.66
N LYS A 34 2.23 7.60 10.80
CA LYS A 34 1.87 9.02 10.97
C LYS A 34 2.64 9.93 10.03
N GLU A 35 3.94 9.72 9.87
CA GLU A 35 4.76 10.46 8.91
C GLU A 35 4.26 10.22 7.47
N ALA A 36 3.99 8.96 7.11
CA ALA A 36 3.44 8.62 5.80
C ALA A 36 2.10 9.33 5.54
N LEU A 37 1.19 9.37 6.52
CA LEU A 37 -0.07 10.10 6.41
C LEU A 37 0.15 11.59 6.13
N GLN A 38 1.07 12.24 6.85
CA GLN A 38 1.40 13.65 6.61
C GLN A 38 1.97 13.87 5.20
N HIS A 39 2.85 12.98 4.74
CA HIS A 39 3.42 13.05 3.39
C HIS A 39 2.36 12.89 2.31
N TYR A 40 1.46 11.92 2.45
CA TYR A 40 0.38 11.70 1.49
C TYR A 40 -0.63 12.84 1.52
N SER A 41 -0.94 13.39 2.70
CA SER A 41 -1.78 14.58 2.83
C SER A 41 -1.22 15.78 2.08
N ARG A 42 0.10 16.01 2.15
CA ARG A 42 0.73 17.06 1.33
C ARG A 42 0.65 16.74 -0.16
N SER A 43 0.83 15.47 -0.52
CA SER A 43 0.84 15.00 -1.90
C SER A 43 -0.54 15.08 -2.58
N LEU A 44 -1.64 14.98 -1.81
CA LEU A 44 -3.00 15.18 -2.31
C LEU A 44 -3.26 16.61 -2.82
N GLN A 45 -2.46 17.59 -2.38
CA GLN A 45 -2.56 18.98 -2.81
C GLN A 45 -1.54 19.35 -3.89
N HIS A 46 -0.81 18.37 -4.43
CA HIS A 46 0.24 18.61 -5.39
C HIS A 46 -0.35 19.01 -6.76
N PRO A 47 0.26 19.96 -7.51
CA PRO A 47 -0.27 20.40 -8.81
C PRO A 47 -0.20 19.33 -9.91
N ASN A 48 0.65 18.30 -9.73
CA ASN A 48 0.78 17.19 -10.67
C ASN A 48 -0.24 16.08 -10.38
N GLU A 49 -1.10 15.77 -11.34
CA GLU A 49 -2.16 14.76 -11.20
C GLU A 49 -1.65 13.34 -10.94
N GLY A 50 -0.48 12.98 -11.47
CA GLY A 50 0.14 11.67 -11.21
C GLY A 50 0.52 11.51 -9.74
N VAL A 51 1.03 12.58 -9.12
CA VAL A 51 1.33 12.62 -7.68
C VAL A 51 0.05 12.50 -6.87
N VAL A 52 -0.99 13.26 -7.21
CA VAL A 52 -2.30 13.18 -6.52
C VAL A 52 -2.88 11.78 -6.66
N SER A 53 -2.93 11.22 -7.87
CA SER A 53 -3.47 9.88 -8.11
C SER A 53 -2.71 8.80 -7.34
N SER A 54 -1.38 8.91 -7.24
CA SER A 54 -0.56 8.00 -6.44
C SER A 54 -0.88 8.15 -4.94
N ALA A 55 -0.98 9.38 -4.46
CA ALA A 55 -1.31 9.67 -3.06
C ALA A 55 -2.68 9.12 -2.66
N ILE A 56 -3.71 9.29 -3.49
CA ILE A 56 -5.05 8.71 -3.28
C ILE A 56 -4.94 7.19 -3.05
N PHE A 57 -4.24 6.48 -3.94
CA PHE A 57 -4.06 5.03 -3.83
C PHE A 57 -3.30 4.64 -2.56
N LYS A 58 -2.23 5.37 -2.23
CA LYS A 58 -1.42 5.07 -1.04
C LYS A 58 -2.18 5.29 0.26
N VAL A 59 -3.02 6.31 0.35
CA VAL A 59 -3.88 6.56 1.52
C VAL A 59 -4.84 5.40 1.75
N VAL A 60 -5.51 4.91 0.70
CA VAL A 60 -6.40 3.75 0.79
C VAL A 60 -5.64 2.51 1.24
N LYS A 61 -4.49 2.22 0.62
CA LYS A 61 -3.63 1.08 1.01
C LYS A 61 -3.19 1.17 2.47
N LEU A 62 -2.93 2.37 2.96
CA LEU A 62 -2.54 2.60 4.35
C LEU A 62 -3.72 2.35 5.31
N LYS A 63 -4.95 2.76 4.96
CA LYS A 63 -6.14 2.44 5.76
C LYS A 63 -6.40 0.94 5.85
N MET A 64 -6.17 0.21 4.75
CA MET A 64 -6.29 -1.25 4.74
C MET A 64 -5.31 -1.91 5.72
N GLY A 65 -4.06 -1.43 5.77
CA GLY A 65 -3.03 -1.98 6.66
C GLY A 65 -3.13 -1.50 8.12
N TYR A 66 -3.64 -0.28 8.35
CA TYR A 66 -3.68 0.37 9.66
C TYR A 66 -5.06 0.99 9.92
N PRO A 67 -6.13 0.18 10.06
CA PRO A 67 -7.50 0.70 10.17
C PRO A 67 -7.75 1.56 11.41
N GLY A 68 -6.94 1.39 12.47
CA GLY A 68 -7.06 2.14 13.72
C GLY A 68 -6.39 3.52 13.74
N GLU A 69 -5.68 3.91 12.68
CA GLU A 69 -5.05 5.23 12.60
C GLU A 69 -6.07 6.33 12.23
N ASP A 70 -5.69 7.59 12.49
CA ASP A 70 -6.52 8.76 12.20
C ASP A 70 -6.35 9.22 10.74
N PHE A 71 -7.39 9.04 9.94
CA PHE A 71 -7.45 9.47 8.54
C PHE A 71 -8.28 10.75 8.33
N THR A 72 -8.60 11.48 9.39
CA THR A 72 -9.48 12.67 9.31
C THR A 72 -8.95 13.71 8.32
N GLN A 73 -7.64 14.02 8.36
CA GLN A 73 -7.03 14.99 7.45
C GLN A 73 -7.01 14.51 5.98
N PRO A 74 -6.47 13.32 5.64
CA PRO A 74 -6.55 12.80 4.28
C PRO A 74 -7.98 12.72 3.74
N ARG A 75 -8.95 12.31 4.59
CA ARG A 75 -10.36 12.25 4.19
C ARG A 75 -10.90 13.61 3.78
N ALA A 76 -10.69 14.65 4.61
CA ALA A 76 -11.13 16.01 4.28
C ALA A 76 -10.51 16.53 2.96
N GLN A 77 -9.26 16.19 2.70
CA GLN A 77 -8.59 16.55 1.44
C GLN A 77 -9.15 15.77 0.24
N LEU A 78 -9.52 14.50 0.42
CA LEU A 78 -10.19 13.73 -0.61
C LEU A 78 -11.59 14.28 -0.91
N GLU A 79 -12.35 14.68 0.11
CA GLU A 79 -13.65 15.35 -0.05
C GLU A 79 -13.52 16.66 -0.84
N MET A 80 -12.46 17.45 -0.60
CA MET A 80 -12.15 18.63 -1.41
C MET A 80 -11.82 18.25 -2.86
N LEU A 81 -10.99 17.23 -3.09
CA LEU A 81 -10.66 16.73 -4.42
C LEU A 81 -11.87 16.16 -5.17
N MET A 82 -12.91 15.67 -4.48
CA MET A 82 -14.16 15.26 -5.11
C MET A 82 -14.88 16.44 -5.77
N ALA A 83 -14.86 17.61 -5.13
CA ALA A 83 -15.51 18.81 -5.63
C ALA A 83 -14.63 19.57 -6.63
N GLU A 84 -13.35 19.71 -6.32
CA GLU A 84 -12.44 20.66 -6.98
C GLU A 84 -11.35 19.98 -7.82
N GLY A 85 -11.29 18.64 -7.85
CA GLY A 85 -10.28 17.91 -8.61
C GLY A 85 -10.29 18.29 -10.09
N HIS A 86 -9.09 18.57 -10.64
CA HIS A 86 -8.91 19.12 -11.99
C HIS A 86 -9.54 18.25 -13.09
N THR A 87 -9.46 16.92 -12.94
CA THR A 87 -10.01 15.98 -13.92
C THR A 87 -11.14 15.14 -13.33
N PRO A 88 -12.12 14.72 -14.16
CA PRO A 88 -13.16 13.79 -13.73
C PRO A 88 -12.59 12.50 -13.11
N ALA A 89 -11.46 12.02 -13.63
CA ALA A 89 -10.79 10.84 -13.11
C ALA A 89 -10.28 11.03 -11.67
N ILE A 90 -9.71 12.20 -11.34
CA ILE A 90 -9.28 12.50 -9.96
C ILE A 90 -10.50 12.62 -9.04
N ARG A 91 -11.55 13.31 -9.46
CA ARG A 91 -12.79 13.45 -8.65
C ARG A 91 -13.41 12.10 -8.32
N LEU A 92 -13.50 11.20 -9.31
CA LEU A 92 -14.02 9.84 -9.10
C LEU A 92 -13.13 9.02 -8.15
N LYS A 93 -11.81 9.05 -8.35
CA LYS A 93 -10.85 8.36 -7.45
C LYS A 93 -10.96 8.88 -6.02
N ALA A 94 -11.07 10.19 -5.86
CA ALA A 94 -11.23 10.83 -4.56
C ALA A 94 -12.55 10.43 -3.89
N PHE A 95 -13.65 10.34 -4.65
CA PHE A 95 -14.95 9.88 -4.15
C PHE A 95 -14.88 8.45 -3.61
N VAL A 96 -14.31 7.53 -4.40
CA VAL A 96 -14.17 6.13 -3.99
C VAL A 96 -13.27 6.02 -2.75
N ALA A 97 -12.15 6.74 -2.73
CA ALA A 97 -11.23 6.72 -1.59
C ALA A 97 -11.85 7.32 -0.32
N ALA A 98 -12.53 8.47 -0.40
CA ALA A 98 -13.21 9.07 0.75
C ALA A 98 -14.33 8.18 1.29
N SER A 99 -15.06 7.52 0.39
CA SER A 99 -16.08 6.52 0.73
C SER A 99 -15.47 5.33 1.46
N TYR A 100 -14.34 4.80 0.96
CA TYR A 100 -13.62 3.71 1.62
C TYR A 100 -13.10 4.10 3.01
N LEU A 101 -12.54 5.30 3.18
CA LEU A 101 -12.06 5.75 4.50
C LEU A 101 -13.18 5.89 5.53
N SER A 102 -14.40 6.22 5.07
CA SER A 102 -15.57 6.41 5.93
C SER A 102 -16.31 5.10 6.23
N HIS A 103 -16.41 4.23 5.23
CA HIS A 103 -17.21 3.00 5.26
C HIS A 103 -16.45 1.83 4.62
N PRO A 104 -15.32 1.38 5.22
CA PRO A 104 -14.54 0.28 4.65
C PRO A 104 -15.35 -1.02 4.52
N GLU A 105 -16.35 -1.22 5.36
CA GLU A 105 -17.25 -2.38 5.34
C GLU A 105 -18.07 -2.50 4.05
N TRP A 106 -18.34 -1.39 3.36
CA TRP A 106 -19.05 -1.41 2.08
C TRP A 106 -18.25 -2.06 0.96
N PHE A 107 -16.97 -2.34 1.19
CA PHE A 107 -16.04 -2.91 0.22
C PHE A 107 -15.65 -4.35 0.55
N ASN A 108 -16.21 -4.97 1.60
CA ASN A 108 -15.90 -6.35 2.01
C ASN A 108 -16.19 -7.38 0.90
N TRP A 109 -17.22 -7.14 0.09
CA TRP A 109 -17.59 -7.99 -1.05
C TRP A 109 -16.46 -8.15 -2.10
N ILE A 110 -15.54 -7.18 -2.18
CA ILE A 110 -14.42 -7.24 -3.14
C ILE A 110 -13.49 -8.42 -2.79
N GLY A 111 -13.28 -8.70 -1.50
CA GLY A 111 -12.44 -9.82 -1.07
C GLY A 111 -13.14 -11.18 -1.22
N GLU A 112 -14.45 -11.23 -0.98
CA GLU A 112 -15.24 -12.48 -1.05
C GLU A 112 -15.31 -13.03 -2.48
N THR A 113 -15.32 -12.14 -3.49
CA THR A 113 -15.42 -12.54 -4.90
C THR A 113 -14.13 -13.19 -5.41
N GLU A 114 -12.95 -12.81 -4.90
CA GLU A 114 -11.68 -13.44 -5.30
C GLU A 114 -11.52 -14.83 -4.69
N GLN A 115 -12.03 -15.05 -3.48
CA GLN A 115 -11.91 -16.32 -2.78
C GLN A 115 -12.80 -17.41 -3.41
N GLN A 116 -14.02 -17.05 -3.80
CA GLN A 116 -14.92 -17.98 -4.51
C GLN A 116 -14.36 -18.43 -5.86
N ASN A 117 -13.68 -17.54 -6.59
CA ASN A 117 -13.04 -17.90 -7.85
C ASN A 117 -11.81 -18.80 -7.64
N ALA A 118 -11.10 -18.69 -6.52
CA ALA A 118 -9.95 -19.54 -6.22
C ALA A 118 -10.35 -20.99 -5.86
N ASP A 119 -11.53 -21.19 -5.29
CA ASP A 119 -12.07 -22.49 -4.92
C ASP A 119 -12.69 -23.27 -6.12
N GLU A 120 -12.86 -22.61 -7.28
CA GLU A 120 -13.39 -23.21 -8.51
C GLU A 120 -12.30 -23.74 -9.48
N PHE A 121 -11.00 -23.59 -9.16
CA PHE A 121 -9.86 -24.10 -9.95
C PHE A 121 -9.03 -25.14 -9.19
#